data_AF-A0A0R2RVS5-F1
#
_entry.id   AF-A0A0R2RVS5-F1
#
_cell.length_a   1.000
_cell.length_b   1.000
_cell.length_c   1.000
_cell.angle_alpha   90.00
_cell.angle_beta   90.00
_cell.angle_gamma   90.00
#
_symmetry.space_group_name_H-M   'P 1'
#
loop_
_entity.id
_entity.type
_entity.pdbx_description
1 polymer ?
#
loop_
_entity_poly.entity_id
_entity_poly.type
_entity_poly.pdbx_seq_one_letter_code
_entity_poly.pdbx_strand_id
1 'polypeptide(L)'
;MSSTLSSDQSIQYGRDKHAVEEALLAAAAAGSIEVVILRAVNIYGVGMRGNIAAMIRLISSGVLPPLPKLTNRLSLVGVDDVVSALLLAATLDSPADPSALMAKLAIRVTLTDGCTYEINAIEKSIYDAVERSPSHWRLPVVLLFAASAMAELLEKLRIFRSGIGLRTYRNLTRDNVFDNHSAKAELGFEPSTTFFAQIDKLVRRSE
;
A
#
# COMPACT_ATOMS: atom_id res chain seq x y z
N MET A 1 -27.64 7.44 2.47
CA MET A 1 -26.84 8.68 2.54
C MET A 1 -25.41 8.47 3.06
N SER A 2 -24.97 7.25 3.46
CA SER A 2 -23.59 7.02 3.97
C SER A 2 -22.64 6.23 3.06
N SER A 3 -23.10 5.65 1.94
CA SER A 3 -22.21 4.98 0.98
C SER A 3 -21.48 5.96 0.06
N THR A 4 -22.13 7.06 -0.31
CA THR A 4 -21.47 8.23 -0.92
C THR A 4 -20.44 8.84 0.02
N LEU A 5 -20.73 8.89 1.33
CA LEU A 5 -19.80 9.41 2.35
C LEU A 5 -18.50 8.61 2.42
N SER A 6 -18.49 7.27 2.39
CA SER A 6 -17.23 6.48 2.42
C SER A 6 -16.38 6.67 1.17
N SER A 7 -17.02 6.68 -0.01
CA SER A 7 -16.33 6.91 -1.28
C SER A 7 -15.80 8.34 -1.41
N ASP A 8 -16.58 9.34 -0.99
CA ASP A 8 -16.17 10.74 -0.93
C ASP A 8 -15.09 10.94 0.12
N GLN A 9 -15.19 10.32 1.30
CA GLN A 9 -14.22 10.47 2.38
C GLN A 9 -12.82 10.00 1.97
N SER A 10 -12.70 8.92 1.20
CA SER A 10 -11.38 8.46 0.71
C SER A 10 -10.77 9.41 -0.33
N ILE A 11 -11.59 9.97 -1.22
CA ILE A 11 -11.16 10.94 -2.24
C ILE A 11 -10.83 12.27 -1.56
N GLN A 12 -11.64 12.66 -0.59
CA GLN A 12 -11.44 13.84 0.25
C GLN A 12 -10.16 13.69 1.07
N TYR A 13 -9.94 12.56 1.73
CA TYR A 13 -8.70 12.27 2.47
C TYR A 13 -7.45 12.38 1.59
N GLY A 14 -7.50 11.82 0.37
CA GLY A 14 -6.41 11.95 -0.59
C GLY A 14 -6.15 13.40 -1.01
N ARG A 15 -7.21 14.17 -1.29
CA ARG A 15 -7.10 15.61 -1.61
C ARG A 15 -6.57 16.43 -0.44
N ASP A 16 -7.07 16.19 0.77
CA ASP A 16 -6.67 16.90 1.98
C ASP A 16 -5.19 16.63 2.29
N LYS A 17 -4.72 15.38 2.15
CA LYS A 17 -3.30 15.04 2.28
C LYS A 17 -2.45 15.77 1.24
N HIS A 18 -2.88 15.80 -0.02
CA HIS A 18 -2.15 16.51 -1.07
C HIS A 18 -2.06 18.02 -0.81
N ALA A 19 -3.16 18.64 -0.37
CA ALA A 19 -3.20 20.07 -0.04
C ALA A 19 -2.27 20.42 1.13
N VAL A 20 -2.20 19.55 2.15
CA VAL A 20 -1.26 19.72 3.26
C VAL A 20 0.19 19.62 2.79
N GLU A 21 0.51 18.65 1.91
CA GLU A 21 1.85 18.53 1.35
C GLU A 21 2.25 19.78 0.56
N GLU A 22 1.36 20.33 -0.28
CA GLU A 22 1.61 21.57 -1.01
C GLU A 22 1.85 22.76 -0.08
N ALA A 23 1.06 22.89 1.00
CA ALA A 23 1.22 23.96 1.98
C ALA A 23 2.57 23.87 2.73
N LEU A 24 2.98 22.65 3.10
CA LEU A 24 4.28 22.42 3.74
C LEU A 24 5.44 22.73 2.80
N LEU A 25 5.35 22.33 1.54
CA LEU A 25 6.36 22.64 0.52
C LEU A 25 6.47 24.15 0.26
N ALA A 26 5.34 24.87 0.24
CA ALA A 26 5.34 26.33 0.09
C ALA A 26 6.00 27.03 1.28
N ALA A 27 5.72 26.58 2.51
CA ALA A 27 6.36 27.12 3.71
C ALA A 27 7.88 26.82 3.76
N ALA A 28 8.29 25.65 3.28
CA ALA A 28 9.70 25.30 3.12
C ALA A 28 10.41 26.14 2.05
N ALA A 29 9.76 26.38 0.91
CA ALA A 29 10.29 27.26 -0.15
C ALA A 29 10.42 28.72 0.33
N ALA A 30 9.57 29.15 1.26
CA ALA A 30 9.68 30.44 1.93
C ALA A 30 10.78 30.46 3.03
N GLY A 31 11.52 29.36 3.24
CA GLY A 31 12.57 29.24 4.25
C GLY A 31 12.06 29.25 5.68
N SER A 32 10.75 29.04 5.90
CA SER A 32 10.14 29.13 7.23
C SER A 32 10.31 27.85 8.05
N ILE A 33 10.39 26.69 7.38
CA ILE A 33 10.50 25.37 8.00
C ILE A 33 11.32 24.42 7.11
N GLU A 34 12.02 23.47 7.70
CA GLU A 34 12.56 22.30 7.00
C GLU A 34 11.52 21.17 7.03
N VAL A 35 11.29 20.54 5.88
CA VAL A 35 10.26 19.51 5.71
C VAL A 35 10.81 18.32 4.93
N VAL A 36 10.60 17.14 5.48
CA VAL A 36 10.80 15.86 4.79
C VAL A 36 9.44 15.14 4.67
N ILE A 37 8.96 14.97 3.45
CA ILE A 37 7.71 14.29 3.13
C ILE A 37 8.02 12.86 2.67
N LEU A 38 7.68 11.89 3.52
CA LEU A 38 7.81 10.47 3.21
C LEU A 38 6.48 9.90 2.71
N ARG A 39 6.41 9.60 1.42
CA ARG A 39 5.28 8.92 0.79
C ARG A 39 5.52 7.41 0.81
N ALA A 40 5.06 6.76 1.87
CA ALA A 40 5.08 5.31 1.93
C ALA A 40 4.02 4.71 0.99
N VAL A 41 4.42 3.71 0.20
CA VAL A 41 3.46 2.84 -0.51
C VAL A 41 2.76 1.89 0.47
N ASN A 42 2.03 0.89 -0.04
CA ASN A 42 1.39 -0.10 0.83
C ASN A 42 2.43 -0.78 1.74
N ILE A 43 2.26 -0.60 3.05
CA ILE A 43 3.18 -1.11 4.05
C ILE A 43 2.81 -2.54 4.42
N TYR A 44 3.76 -3.46 4.32
CA TYR A 44 3.63 -4.82 4.86
C TYR A 44 4.38 -4.97 6.17
N GLY A 45 3.82 -5.76 7.07
CA GLY A 45 4.39 -6.02 8.38
C GLY A 45 3.41 -6.77 9.26
N VAL A 46 3.89 -7.23 10.42
CA VAL A 46 3.04 -7.90 11.41
C VAL A 46 1.94 -6.94 11.87
N GLY A 47 0.68 -7.39 11.83
CA GLY A 47 -0.47 -6.55 12.18
C GLY A 47 -0.95 -5.62 11.07
N MET A 48 -0.45 -5.79 9.83
CA MET A 48 -0.92 -5.01 8.67
C MET A 48 -2.45 -5.09 8.51
N ARG A 49 -3.01 -4.01 7.96
CA ARG A 49 -4.43 -3.90 7.61
C ARG A 49 -4.59 -3.66 6.11
N GLY A 50 -5.81 -3.81 5.61
CA GLY A 50 -6.13 -3.58 4.21
C GLY A 50 -6.22 -4.86 3.40
N ASN A 51 -6.09 -4.72 2.07
CA ASN A 51 -6.49 -5.77 1.13
C ASN A 51 -5.58 -7.01 1.21
N ILE A 52 -4.26 -6.84 1.37
CA ILE A 52 -3.32 -7.96 1.49
C ILE A 52 -3.57 -8.73 2.79
N ALA A 53 -3.80 -8.03 3.91
CA ALA A 53 -4.13 -8.66 5.18
C ALA A 53 -5.44 -9.48 5.09
N ALA A 54 -6.46 -8.93 4.42
CA ALA A 54 -7.72 -9.63 4.18
C ALA A 54 -7.50 -10.86 3.28
N MET A 55 -6.67 -10.75 2.26
CA MET A 55 -6.31 -11.87 1.36
C MET A 55 -5.62 -12.99 2.12
N ILE A 56 -4.62 -12.69 2.96
CA ILE A 56 -3.93 -13.67 3.81
C ILE A 56 -4.93 -14.41 4.71
N ARG A 57 -5.83 -13.68 5.37
CA ARG A 57 -6.86 -14.28 6.25
C ARG A 57 -7.82 -15.19 5.49
N LEU A 58 -8.28 -14.78 4.31
CA LEU A 58 -9.23 -15.56 3.53
C LEU A 58 -8.59 -16.81 2.90
N ILE A 59 -7.31 -16.75 2.51
CA ILE A 59 -6.55 -17.92 2.04
C ILE A 59 -6.28 -18.88 3.22
N SER A 60 -5.85 -18.36 4.36
CA SER A 60 -5.57 -19.16 5.57
C SER A 60 -6.84 -19.86 6.07
N SER A 61 -7.98 -19.19 6.04
CA SER A 61 -9.29 -19.80 6.36
C SER A 61 -9.86 -20.70 5.26
N GLY A 62 -9.25 -20.74 4.07
CA GLY A 62 -9.68 -21.59 2.95
C GLY A 62 -10.94 -21.09 2.22
N VAL A 63 -11.34 -19.85 2.50
CA VAL A 63 -12.55 -19.23 1.94
C VAL A 63 -12.26 -18.55 0.60
N LEU A 64 -11.03 -18.08 0.36
CA LEU A 64 -10.67 -17.43 -0.90
C LEU A 64 -10.30 -18.47 -1.97
N PRO A 65 -11.10 -18.64 -3.04
CA PRO A 65 -10.65 -19.34 -4.23
C PRO A 65 -9.63 -18.48 -5.02
N PRO A 66 -8.83 -19.09 -5.91
CA PRO A 66 -7.82 -18.38 -6.68
C PRO A 66 -8.39 -17.19 -7.46
N LEU A 67 -7.73 -16.04 -7.31
CA LEU A 67 -8.07 -14.83 -8.03
C LEU A 67 -7.92 -15.05 -9.54
N PRO A 68 -8.68 -14.31 -10.36
CA PRO A 68 -8.43 -14.28 -11.79
C PRO A 68 -7.00 -13.83 -12.08
N LYS A 69 -6.50 -14.11 -13.29
CA LYS A 69 -5.21 -13.56 -13.74
C LYS A 69 -5.31 -12.04 -13.78
N LEU A 70 -4.71 -11.38 -12.80
CA LEU A 70 -4.58 -9.95 -12.69
C LEU A 70 -3.12 -9.61 -13.04
N THR A 71 -2.93 -8.84 -14.10
CA THR A 71 -1.60 -8.37 -14.52
C THR A 71 -1.15 -7.12 -13.77
N ASN A 72 -1.91 -6.72 -12.75
CA ASN A 72 -1.67 -5.46 -12.08
C ASN A 72 -0.46 -5.54 -11.16
N ARG A 73 0.32 -4.47 -11.16
CA ARG A 73 1.56 -4.36 -10.40
C ARG A 73 1.41 -3.38 -9.26
N LEU A 74 1.99 -3.72 -8.11
CA LEU A 74 1.99 -2.87 -6.92
C LEU A 74 3.37 -2.87 -6.26
N SER A 75 3.79 -1.69 -5.79
CA SER A 75 4.97 -1.53 -4.95
C SER A 75 4.60 -1.68 -3.47
N LEU A 76 5.50 -2.30 -2.71
CA LEU A 76 5.36 -2.54 -1.27
C LEU A 76 6.53 -1.93 -0.50
N VAL A 77 6.38 -1.75 0.80
CA VAL A 77 7.48 -1.38 1.69
C VAL A 77 7.32 -2.05 3.05
N GLY A 78 8.41 -2.55 3.63
CA GLY A 78 8.39 -3.18 4.94
C GLY A 78 8.18 -2.16 6.05
N VAL A 79 7.45 -2.51 7.11
CA VAL A 79 7.27 -1.62 8.27
C VAL A 79 8.60 -1.24 8.92
N ASP A 80 9.54 -2.18 9.01
CA ASP A 80 10.88 -1.94 9.56
C ASP A 80 11.68 -0.96 8.69
N ASP A 81 11.51 -1.04 7.37
CA ASP A 81 12.14 -0.12 6.44
C ASP A 81 11.53 1.28 6.54
N VAL A 82 10.21 1.40 6.72
CA VAL A 82 9.56 2.71 6.94
C VAL A 82 10.04 3.35 8.24
N VAL A 83 10.20 2.58 9.32
CA VAL A 83 10.77 3.08 10.58
C VAL A 83 12.21 3.54 10.37
N SER A 84 13.01 2.77 9.64
CA SER A 84 14.39 3.14 9.32
C SER A 84 14.46 4.43 8.50
N ALA A 85 13.59 4.61 7.51
CA ALA A 85 13.49 5.83 6.72
C ALA A 85 13.08 7.04 7.57
N LEU A 86 12.16 6.86 8.53
CA LEU A 86 11.76 7.91 9.47
C LEU A 86 12.93 8.34 10.37
N LEU A 87 13.69 7.38 10.88
CA LEU A 87 14.88 7.65 11.70
C LEU A 87 15.93 8.41 10.88
N LEU A 88 16.23 7.93 9.66
CA LEU A 88 17.15 8.61 8.75
C LEU A 88 16.71 10.04 8.47
N ALA A 89 15.43 10.25 8.14
CA ALA A 89 14.87 11.57 7.91
C ALA A 89 14.97 12.50 9.13
N ALA A 90 14.82 11.97 10.34
CA ALA A 90 14.93 12.75 11.57
C ALA A 90 16.39 13.08 11.94
N THR A 91 17.36 12.28 11.52
CA THR A 91 18.79 12.48 11.78
C THR A 91 19.55 13.09 10.60
N LEU A 92 18.84 13.55 9.56
CA LEU A 92 19.47 14.24 8.45
C LEU A 92 20.08 15.55 8.95
N ASP A 93 21.41 15.65 8.89
CA ASP A 93 22.09 16.90 9.18
C ASP A 93 21.70 17.97 8.14
N SER A 94 21.35 19.16 8.66
CA SER A 94 21.12 20.34 7.83
C SER A 94 22.44 20.68 7.11
N PRO A 95 22.44 20.77 5.78
CA PRO A 95 23.67 20.86 5.01
C PRO A 95 24.33 22.23 5.25
N ALA A 96 25.65 22.23 5.35
CA ALA A 96 26.43 23.46 5.54
C ALA A 96 26.38 24.42 4.32
N ASP A 97 25.91 23.95 3.16
CA ASP A 97 25.97 24.67 1.89
C ASP A 97 24.60 25.33 1.56
N PRO A 98 24.50 26.65 1.33
CA PRO A 98 23.22 27.36 1.16
C PRO A 98 22.37 26.92 -0.04
N SER A 99 23.01 26.47 -1.12
CA SER A 99 22.32 25.94 -2.31
C SER A 99 21.73 24.55 -2.05
N ALA A 100 22.45 23.72 -1.29
CA ALA A 100 21.97 22.44 -0.80
C ALA A 100 20.91 22.61 0.30
N LEU A 101 20.98 23.69 1.08
CA LEU A 101 19.99 24.05 2.10
C LEU A 101 18.61 24.27 1.47
N MET A 102 18.53 25.03 0.37
CA MET A 102 17.28 25.23 -0.39
C MET A 102 16.73 23.95 -1.02
N ALA A 103 17.61 23.07 -1.50
CA ALA A 103 17.20 21.75 -2.00
C ALA A 103 16.76 20.79 -0.87
N LYS A 104 17.33 20.91 0.33
CA LYS A 104 16.98 20.08 1.49
C LYS A 104 15.82 20.60 2.35
N LEU A 105 15.46 21.89 2.25
CA LEU A 105 14.33 22.47 2.96
C LEU A 105 13.01 21.77 2.63
N ALA A 106 12.89 21.18 1.45
CA ALA A 106 11.68 20.52 0.97
C ALA A 106 11.99 19.19 0.27
N ILE A 107 12.28 18.15 1.04
CA ILE A 107 12.55 16.81 0.51
C ILE A 107 11.24 16.03 0.36
N ARG A 108 11.00 15.43 -0.81
CA ARG A 108 9.86 14.54 -1.03
C ARG A 108 10.33 13.21 -1.59
N VAL A 109 10.10 12.16 -0.81
CA VAL A 109 10.62 10.83 -1.11
C VAL A 109 9.49 9.81 -1.08
N THR A 110 9.44 8.95 -2.10
CA THR A 110 8.54 7.78 -2.12
C THR A 110 9.31 6.57 -1.62
N LEU A 111 8.79 5.89 -0.59
CA LEU A 111 9.42 4.73 0.01
C LEU A 111 8.86 3.46 -0.61
N THR A 112 9.74 2.66 -1.22
CA THR A 112 9.43 1.31 -1.72
C THR A 112 10.57 0.35 -1.37
N ASP A 113 10.28 -0.94 -1.37
CA ASP A 113 11.29 -2.00 -1.21
C ASP A 113 12.06 -2.30 -2.52
N GLY A 114 11.90 -1.48 -3.56
CA GLY A 114 12.54 -1.65 -4.87
C GLY A 114 12.01 -2.83 -5.69
N CYS A 115 11.05 -3.60 -5.16
CA CYS A 115 10.45 -4.72 -5.87
C CYS A 115 9.09 -4.32 -6.46
N THR A 116 8.76 -4.92 -7.61
CA THR A 116 7.44 -4.79 -8.22
C THR A 116 6.71 -6.11 -8.08
N TYR A 117 5.57 -6.10 -7.41
CA TYR A 117 4.81 -7.31 -7.11
C TYR A 117 3.57 -7.40 -7.99
N GLU A 118 3.38 -8.56 -8.61
CA GLU A 118 2.13 -8.91 -9.26
C GLU A 118 1.19 -9.55 -8.24
N ILE A 119 -0.11 -9.23 -8.30
CA ILE A 119 -1.07 -9.75 -7.31
C ILE A 119 -1.11 -11.28 -7.30
N ASN A 120 -1.06 -11.93 -8.46
CA ASN A 120 -1.04 -13.39 -8.51
C ASN A 120 0.26 -13.99 -7.94
N ALA A 121 1.38 -13.26 -7.98
CA ALA A 121 2.63 -13.69 -7.35
C ALA A 121 2.53 -13.60 -5.82
N ILE A 122 1.93 -12.51 -5.30
CA ILE A 122 1.61 -12.36 -3.88
C ILE A 122 0.69 -13.49 -3.43
N GLU A 123 -0.42 -13.71 -4.13
CA GLU A 123 -1.37 -14.78 -3.84
C GLU A 123 -0.69 -16.15 -3.80
N LYS A 124 0.11 -16.48 -4.83
CA LYS A 124 0.85 -17.74 -4.87
C LYS A 124 1.80 -17.88 -3.68
N SER A 125 2.55 -16.83 -3.34
CA SER A 125 3.45 -16.87 -2.18
C SER A 125 2.71 -17.09 -0.86
N ILE A 126 1.48 -16.59 -0.71
CA ILE A 126 0.65 -16.84 0.46
C ILE A 126 0.22 -18.32 0.49
N TYR A 127 -0.22 -18.89 -0.65
CA TYR A 127 -0.57 -20.31 -0.72
C TYR A 127 0.61 -21.22 -0.36
N ASP A 128 1.79 -20.92 -0.91
CA ASP A 128 3.02 -21.66 -0.64
C ASP A 128 3.39 -21.58 0.86
N ALA A 129 3.27 -20.39 1.47
CA ALA A 129 3.55 -20.17 2.90
C ALA A 129 2.53 -20.80 3.86
N VAL A 130 1.27 -20.95 3.44
CA VAL A 130 0.21 -21.62 4.20
C VAL A 130 0.25 -23.15 4.00
N GLU A 131 1.20 -23.66 3.20
CA GLU A 131 1.29 -25.08 2.79
C GLU A 131 -0.01 -25.62 2.17
N ARG A 132 -0.78 -24.75 1.49
CA ARG A 132 -2.03 -25.10 0.83
C ARG A 132 -1.89 -25.05 -0.67
N SER A 133 -2.35 -26.10 -1.35
CA SER A 133 -2.44 -26.08 -2.81
C SER A 133 -3.61 -25.19 -3.26
N PRO A 134 -3.40 -24.27 -4.22
CA PRO A 134 -4.49 -23.51 -4.80
C PRO A 134 -5.48 -24.49 -5.47
N SER A 135 -6.78 -24.28 -5.23
CA SER A 135 -7.81 -25.06 -5.92
C SER A 135 -7.66 -24.91 -7.44
N HIS A 136 -7.87 -25.99 -8.21
CA HIS A 136 -7.76 -25.95 -9.68
C HIS A 136 -8.85 -25.09 -10.34
N TRP A 137 -9.89 -24.71 -9.60
CA TRP A 137 -10.95 -23.83 -10.05
C TRP A 137 -10.56 -22.36 -9.86
N ARG A 138 -10.13 -21.70 -10.94
CA ARG A 138 -9.92 -20.24 -10.95
C ARG A 138 -11.25 -19.53 -11.04
N LEU A 139 -11.45 -18.50 -10.22
CA LEU A 139 -12.65 -17.67 -10.34
C LEU A 139 -12.69 -16.93 -11.68
N PRO A 140 -13.75 -17.10 -12.49
CA PRO A 140 -14.02 -16.20 -13.60
C PRO A 140 -14.15 -14.76 -13.08
N VAL A 141 -13.57 -13.79 -13.78
CA VAL A 141 -13.68 -12.36 -13.42
C VAL A 141 -15.14 -11.92 -13.24
N VAL A 142 -16.05 -12.53 -13.99
CA VAL A 142 -17.51 -12.31 -13.91
C VAL A 142 -18.09 -12.68 -12.55
N LEU A 143 -17.57 -13.73 -11.89
CA LEU A 143 -18.01 -14.13 -10.55
C LEU A 143 -17.51 -13.15 -9.49
N LEU A 144 -16.30 -12.61 -9.63
CA LEU A 144 -15.78 -11.55 -8.77
C LEU A 144 -16.60 -10.25 -8.95
N PHE A 145 -16.97 -9.92 -10.19
CA PHE A 145 -17.86 -8.81 -10.50
C PHE A 145 -19.27 -9.03 -9.91
N ALA A 146 -19.84 -10.22 -10.09
CA ALA A 146 -21.15 -10.56 -9.54
C ALA A 146 -21.14 -10.55 -8.00
N ALA A 147 -20.09 -11.07 -7.37
CA ALA A 147 -19.93 -11.05 -5.91
C ALA A 147 -19.76 -9.62 -5.39
N SER A 148 -19.00 -8.76 -6.07
CA SER A 148 -18.86 -7.35 -5.67
C SER A 148 -20.15 -6.55 -5.89
N ALA A 149 -20.88 -6.79 -6.99
CA ALA A 149 -22.19 -6.19 -7.24
C ALA A 149 -23.24 -6.66 -6.23
N MET A 150 -23.23 -7.95 -5.86
CA MET A 150 -24.08 -8.53 -4.82
C MET A 150 -23.73 -7.98 -3.44
N ALA A 151 -22.44 -7.85 -3.11
CA ALA A 151 -21.98 -7.23 -1.87
C ALA A 151 -22.45 -5.77 -1.78
N GLU A 152 -22.35 -5.01 -2.86
CA GLU A 152 -22.84 -3.62 -2.92
C GLU A 152 -24.37 -3.54 -2.80
N LEU A 153 -25.10 -4.52 -3.35
CA LEU A 153 -26.55 -4.63 -3.20
C LEU A 153 -26.96 -5.00 -1.77
N LEU A 154 -26.26 -5.95 -1.15
CA LEU A 154 -26.49 -6.38 0.23
C LEU A 154 -26.09 -5.31 1.26
N GLU A 155 -25.06 -4.51 0.95
CA GLU A 155 -24.68 -3.33 1.72
C GLU A 155 -25.73 -2.22 1.60
N LYS A 156 -26.29 -1.98 0.40
CA LYS A 156 -27.45 -1.08 0.19
C LYS A 156 -28.67 -1.51 1.00
N LEU A 157 -28.87 -2.81 1.15
CA LEU A 157 -29.92 -3.40 1.97
C LEU A 157 -29.61 -3.41 3.48
N ARG A 158 -28.45 -2.89 3.91
CA ARG A 158 -27.97 -2.86 5.31
C ARG A 158 -27.84 -4.22 6.00
N ILE A 159 -27.77 -5.30 5.22
CA ILE A 159 -27.72 -6.68 5.75
C ILE A 159 -26.30 -7.04 6.21
N PHE A 160 -25.27 -6.49 5.58
CA PHE A 160 -23.85 -6.71 5.91
C PHE A 160 -23.03 -5.45 5.66
N ARG A 161 -22.00 -5.18 6.50
CA ARG A 161 -21.01 -4.11 6.26
C ARG A 161 -19.72 -4.74 5.73
N SER A 162 -19.55 -4.82 4.42
CA SER A 162 -18.26 -5.26 3.83
C SER A 162 -17.62 -4.10 3.07
N GLY A 163 -16.36 -3.80 3.36
CA GLY A 163 -15.56 -2.80 2.62
C GLY A 163 -15.10 -3.30 1.23
N ILE A 164 -15.79 -4.28 0.65
CA ILE A 164 -15.43 -4.97 -0.58
C ILE A 164 -16.48 -4.61 -1.65
N GLY A 165 -16.22 -3.53 -2.41
CA GLY A 165 -17.12 -3.04 -3.45
C GLY A 165 -16.42 -2.85 -4.81
N LEU A 166 -17.10 -2.20 -5.76
CA LEU A 166 -16.62 -1.89 -7.12
C LEU A 166 -15.29 -1.10 -7.15
N ARG A 167 -14.94 -0.38 -6.07
CA ARG A 167 -13.65 0.31 -5.91
C ARG A 167 -12.49 -0.67 -5.72
N THR A 168 -12.68 -1.72 -4.93
CA THR A 168 -11.67 -2.76 -4.73
C THR A 168 -11.34 -3.40 -6.06
N TYR A 169 -12.35 -3.73 -6.87
CA TYR A 169 -12.14 -4.20 -8.25
C TYR A 169 -11.35 -3.21 -9.11
N ARG A 170 -11.74 -1.93 -9.17
CA ARG A 170 -11.04 -0.93 -10.00
C ARG A 170 -9.61 -0.64 -9.54
N ASN A 171 -9.35 -0.65 -8.24
CA ASN A 171 -8.01 -0.50 -7.68
C ASN A 171 -7.14 -1.76 -7.92
N LEU A 172 -7.74 -2.95 -7.93
CA LEU A 172 -7.07 -4.21 -8.29
C LEU A 172 -6.78 -4.31 -9.79
N THR A 173 -7.41 -3.50 -10.65
CA THR A 173 -7.14 -3.47 -12.09
C THR A 173 -6.24 -2.31 -12.54
N ARG A 174 -5.73 -1.49 -11.60
CA ARG A 174 -4.80 -0.40 -11.89
C ARG A 174 -3.41 -0.71 -11.37
N ASP A 175 -2.40 -0.35 -12.16
CA ASP A 175 -1.01 -0.39 -11.75
C ASP A 175 -0.72 0.73 -10.76
N ASN A 176 -0.05 0.40 -9.65
CA ASN A 176 0.43 1.31 -8.62
C ASN A 176 1.92 1.07 -8.40
N VAL A 177 2.70 1.38 -9.42
CA VAL A 177 4.16 1.27 -9.41
C VAL A 177 4.73 2.64 -9.08
N PHE A 178 5.63 2.69 -8.10
CA PHE A 178 6.30 3.92 -7.69
C PHE A 178 7.81 3.74 -7.73
N ASP A 179 8.52 4.79 -8.12
CA ASP A 179 9.98 4.80 -8.24
C ASP A 179 10.66 5.16 -6.90
N ASN A 180 11.74 4.46 -6.58
CA ASN A 180 12.54 4.62 -5.35
C ASN A 180 13.78 5.51 -5.56
N HIS A 181 14.05 5.96 -6.79
CA HIS A 181 15.30 6.62 -7.14
C HIS A 181 15.60 7.85 -6.28
N SER A 182 14.58 8.65 -5.94
CA SER A 182 14.70 9.81 -5.07
C SER A 182 15.00 9.43 -3.61
N ALA A 183 14.48 8.31 -3.11
CA ALA A 183 14.74 7.86 -1.73
C ALA A 183 16.21 7.47 -1.53
N LYS A 184 16.75 6.75 -2.50
CA LYS A 184 18.14 6.30 -2.47
C LYS A 184 19.11 7.46 -2.64
N ALA A 185 18.80 8.41 -3.53
CA ALA A 185 19.64 9.57 -3.81
C ALA A 185 19.65 10.60 -2.66
N GLU A 186 18.50 10.85 -2.02
CA GLU A 186 18.36 11.93 -1.03
C GLU A 186 18.50 11.46 0.42
N LEU A 187 18.08 10.22 0.73
CA LEU A 187 18.13 9.65 2.10
C LEU A 187 19.19 8.56 2.28
N GLY A 188 19.82 8.07 1.21
CA GLY A 188 20.67 6.88 1.27
C GLY A 188 19.89 5.61 1.69
N PHE A 189 18.57 5.64 1.53
CA PHE A 189 17.70 4.56 1.99
C PHE A 189 17.86 3.33 1.11
N GLU A 190 18.24 2.20 1.73
CA GLU A 190 18.24 0.89 1.12
C GLU A 190 17.29 -0.04 1.89
N PRO A 191 16.29 -0.65 1.24
CA PRO A 191 15.38 -1.56 1.89
C PRO A 191 16.12 -2.82 2.35
N SER A 192 15.90 -3.21 3.59
CA SER A 192 16.59 -4.34 4.23
C SER A 192 15.94 -5.68 3.91
N THR A 193 14.69 -5.67 3.46
CA THR A 193 13.82 -6.84 3.37
C THR A 193 12.83 -6.72 2.21
N THR A 194 12.31 -7.86 1.77
CA THR A 194 11.24 -7.95 0.75
C THR A 194 10.01 -8.64 1.32
N PHE A 195 8.85 -8.41 0.71
CA PHE A 195 7.60 -9.03 1.13
C PHE A 195 7.69 -10.56 1.10
N PHE A 196 8.30 -11.13 0.05
CA PHE A 196 8.46 -12.58 -0.07
C PHE A 196 9.35 -13.17 1.03
N ALA A 197 10.37 -12.45 1.49
CA ALA A 197 11.23 -12.91 2.58
C ALA A 197 10.52 -12.90 3.95
N GLN A 198 9.45 -12.10 4.12
CA GLN A 198 8.70 -12.00 5.37
C GLN A 198 7.37 -12.77 5.37
N ILE A 199 6.99 -13.40 4.25
CA ILE A 199 5.67 -14.01 4.06
C ILE A 199 5.32 -15.00 5.19
N ASP A 200 6.27 -15.85 5.59
CA ASP A 200 6.05 -16.87 6.63
C ASP A 200 5.75 -16.25 8.00
N LYS A 201 6.42 -15.13 8.33
CA LYS A 201 6.18 -14.40 9.57
C LYS A 201 4.81 -13.72 9.58
N LEU A 202 4.36 -13.26 8.41
CA LEU A 202 3.08 -12.59 8.23
C LEU A 202 1.90 -13.57 8.34
N VAL A 203 2.08 -14.78 7.81
CA VAL A 203 1.06 -15.84 7.78
C VAL A 203 0.86 -16.47 9.17
N ARG A 204 1.94 -16.86 9.86
CA ARG A 204 1.90 -17.61 11.14
C ARG A 204 1.20 -16.92 12.32
N ARG A 205 0.95 -15.61 12.24
CA ARG A 205 0.24 -14.84 13.29
C ARG A 205 -1.12 -14.33 12.84
N SER A 206 -1.59 -14.77 11.67
CA SER A 206 -2.94 -14.45 11.19
C SER A 206 -4.03 -15.40 11.71
N GLU A 207 -3.61 -16.48 12.38
CA GLU A 207 -4.42 -17.36 13.25
C GLU A 207 -4.66 -16.72 14.63
#